data_AF-A0A158KAQ4-F1
#
_entry.id   AF-A0A158KAQ4-F1
#
_cell.length_a   1.000
_cell.length_b   1.000
_cell.length_c   1.000
_cell.angle_alpha   90.00
_cell.angle_beta   90.00
_cell.angle_gamma   90.00
#
_symmetry.space_group_name_H-M   'P 1'
#
loop_
_entity.id
_entity.type
_entity.pdbx_description
1 polymer ?
#
loop_
_entity_poly.entity_id
_entity_poly.type
_entity_poly.pdbx_seq_one_letter_code
_entity_poly.pdbx_strand_id
1 'polypeptide(L)'
;MVVLDEAQSMQETLMIGNADIDRLKHSGSRIPVGATLKREEMLRLALMSSENRAASALSRAFPGGQRAFLRKMNESIRQRIPS
;
A
#
# COMPACT_ATOMS: atom_id res chain seq x y z
N MET A 1 -6.53 -2.70 -7.69
CA MET A 1 -5.41 -2.08 -6.95
C MET A 1 -4.17 -2.83 -7.34
N VAL A 2 -3.12 -2.16 -7.79
CA VAL A 2 -1.92 -2.76 -8.42
C VAL A 2 -1.31 -3.93 -7.63
N VAL A 3 -1.38 -3.92 -6.29
CA VAL A 3 -0.88 -5.03 -5.47
C VAL A 3 -1.64 -6.34 -5.72
N LEU A 4 -2.95 -6.28 -5.99
CA LEU A 4 -3.78 -7.45 -6.27
C LEU A 4 -3.48 -8.07 -7.64
N ASP A 5 -2.98 -7.27 -8.58
CA ASP A 5 -2.81 -7.66 -9.97
C ASP A 5 -1.49 -8.44 -10.22
N GLU A 6 -0.58 -8.46 -9.23
CA GLU A 6 0.81 -8.93 -9.41
C GLU A 6 1.13 -10.22 -8.63
N ALA A 7 0.10 -11.05 -8.35
CA ALA A 7 0.23 -12.39 -7.76
C ALA A 7 1.09 -12.50 -6.47
N GLN A 8 1.18 -11.43 -5.69
CA GLN A 8 1.94 -11.40 -4.44
C GLN A 8 1.30 -12.30 -3.37
N SER A 9 2.14 -12.95 -2.55
CA SER A 9 1.63 -13.79 -1.46
C SER A 9 0.85 -12.95 -0.44
N MET A 10 -0.42 -13.30 -0.26
CA MET A 10 -1.30 -12.63 0.69
C MET A 10 -0.94 -12.93 2.15
N GLN A 11 -0.20 -14.02 2.38
CA GLN A 11 0.26 -14.49 3.69
C GLN A 11 1.57 -13.84 4.12
N GLU A 12 2.25 -13.13 3.20
CA GLU A 12 3.45 -12.38 3.53
C GLU A 12 3.14 -11.36 4.62
N THR A 13 4.01 -11.32 5.62
CA THR A 13 3.88 -10.43 6.76
C THR A 13 4.72 -9.18 6.53
N LEU A 14 4.08 -8.02 6.61
CA LEU A 14 4.68 -6.71 6.36
C LEU A 14 4.72 -5.89 7.65
N MET A 15 5.78 -5.12 7.84
CA MET A 15 5.93 -4.21 8.98
C MET A 15 5.69 -2.77 8.54
N ILE A 16 4.91 -2.03 9.33
CA ILE A 16 4.77 -0.58 9.23
C ILE A 16 6.00 0.07 9.84
N GLY A 17 6.83 0.70 9.02
CA GLY A 17 8.02 1.40 9.41
C GLY A 17 7.83 2.91 9.52
N ASN A 18 8.86 3.60 9.97
CA ASN A 18 8.88 5.07 10.04
C ASN A 18 8.68 5.74 8.67
N ALA A 19 9.08 5.08 7.59
CA ALA A 19 8.88 5.54 6.22
C ALA A 19 7.40 5.53 5.80
N ASP A 20 6.55 4.83 6.53
CA ASP A 20 5.12 4.67 6.20
C ASP A 20 4.27 5.74 6.89
N ILE A 21 4.86 6.60 7.73
CA ILE A 21 4.16 7.72 8.39
C ILE A 21 3.78 8.77 7.36
N ASP A 22 2.48 8.92 7.14
CA ASP A 22 1.93 10.09 6.46
C ASP A 22 2.14 11.34 7.34
N ARG A 23 2.83 12.34 6.80
CA ARG A 23 3.14 13.61 7.47
C ARG A 23 2.12 14.71 7.15
N LEU A 24 1.09 14.41 6.37
CA LEU A 24 -0.02 15.34 6.16
C LEU A 24 -0.74 15.54 7.50
N LYS A 25 -0.54 16.73 8.08
CA LYS A 25 -1.23 17.17 9.30
C LYS A 25 -2.73 16.88 9.12
N HIS A 26 -3.33 16.17 10.08
CA HIS A 26 -4.75 15.76 10.17
C HIS A 26 -5.13 14.33 9.71
N SER A 27 -4.26 13.51 9.10
CA SER A 27 -4.56 12.08 8.91
C SER A 27 -4.13 11.26 10.14
N GLY A 28 -5.06 11.04 11.07
CA GLY A 28 -4.83 10.18 12.23
C GLY A 28 -4.77 8.71 11.83
N SER A 29 -3.58 8.17 11.55
CA SER A 29 -3.42 6.72 11.38
C SER A 29 -3.66 6.01 12.72
N ARG A 30 -4.51 4.98 12.69
CA ARG A 30 -4.85 4.16 13.86
C ARG A 30 -3.85 3.03 14.12
N ILE A 31 -2.88 2.81 13.22
CA ILE A 31 -1.94 1.69 13.31
C ILE A 31 -0.57 2.20 13.77
N PRO A 32 -0.02 1.69 14.88
CA PRO A 32 1.29 2.14 15.37
C PRO A 32 2.43 1.73 14.44
N VAL A 33 3.51 2.50 14.47
CA VAL A 33 4.78 2.09 13.84
C VAL A 33 5.33 0.87 14.58
N GLY A 34 5.90 -0.07 13.83
CA GLY A 34 6.32 -1.39 14.33
C GLY A 34 5.21 -2.43 14.27
N ALA A 35 3.97 -2.04 13.98
CA ALA A 35 2.90 -3.00 13.73
C ALA A 35 3.24 -3.89 12.55
N THR A 36 2.92 -5.17 12.69
CA THR A 36 3.25 -6.21 11.73
C THR A 36 1.96 -6.94 11.39
N LEU A 37 1.58 -6.94 10.11
CA LEU A 37 0.28 -7.42 9.63
C LEU A 37 0.48 -8.23 8.35
N LYS A 38 -0.43 -9.16 8.08
CA LYS A 38 -0.43 -9.87 6.79
C LYS A 38 -0.76 -8.90 5.66
N ARG A 39 -0.23 -9.16 4.46
CA ARG A 39 -0.52 -8.37 3.25
C ARG A 39 -2.03 -8.27 3.00
N GLU A 40 -2.78 -9.36 3.21
CA GLU A 40 -4.24 -9.34 3.14
C GLU A 40 -4.91 -8.35 4.11
N GLU A 41 -4.42 -8.23 5.34
CA GLU A 41 -4.95 -7.32 6.35
C GLU A 41 -4.62 -5.88 6.01
N MET A 42 -3.38 -5.62 5.56
CA MET A 42 -2.99 -4.31 5.07
C MET A 42 -3.85 -3.88 3.88
N LEU A 43 -4.16 -4.80 2.95
CA LEU A 43 -5.05 -4.53 1.82
C LEU A 43 -6.46 -4.21 2.29
N ARG A 44 -7.01 -4.98 3.24
CA ARG A 44 -8.32 -4.69 3.83
C ARG A 44 -8.35 -3.30 4.47
N LEU A 45 -7.34 -2.95 5.25
CA LEU A 45 -7.24 -1.64 5.92
C LEU A 45 -7.11 -0.48 4.91
N ALA A 46 -6.25 -0.64 3.92
CA ALA A 46 -6.05 0.35 2.87
C ALA A 46 -7.33 0.57 2.04
N LEU A 47 -8.07 -0.51 1.71
CA LEU A 47 -9.26 -0.43 0.85
C LEU A 47 -10.53 -0.04 1.61
N MET A 48 -10.77 -0.59 2.80
CA MET A 48 -12.01 -0.38 3.54
C MET A 48 -12.00 0.89 4.37
N SER A 49 -10.84 1.25 4.95
CA SER A 49 -10.70 2.36 5.89
C SER A 49 -9.83 3.49 5.36
N SER A 50 -9.38 3.41 4.10
CA SER A 50 -8.42 4.36 3.52
C SER A 50 -7.19 4.55 4.40
N GLU A 51 -6.69 3.46 4.99
CA GLU A 51 -5.58 3.54 5.94
C GLU A 51 -4.25 3.80 5.21
N ASN A 52 -3.68 5.00 5.41
CA ASN A 52 -2.52 5.48 4.66
C ASN A 52 -1.22 4.75 4.99
N ARG A 53 -0.99 4.34 6.25
CA ARG A 53 0.23 3.59 6.63
C ARG A 53 0.22 2.19 6.03
N ALA A 54 -0.94 1.54 6.01
CA ALA A 54 -1.11 0.26 5.34
C ALA A 54 -0.87 0.39 3.82
N ALA A 55 -1.44 1.40 3.18
CA ALA A 55 -1.22 1.68 1.76
C ALA A 55 0.26 1.98 1.44
N SER A 56 0.94 2.75 2.29
CA SER A 56 2.36 3.08 2.14
C SER A 56 3.26 1.85 2.30
N ALA A 57 3.01 1.03 3.33
CA ALA A 57 3.74 -0.21 3.57
C ALA A 57 3.59 -1.20 2.39
N LEU A 58 2.36 -1.34 1.85
CA LEU A 58 2.09 -2.15 0.66
C LEU A 58 2.83 -1.65 -0.59
N SER A 59 2.88 -0.34 -0.79
CA SER A 59 3.61 0.28 -1.90
C SER A 59 5.11 0.01 -1.80
N ARG A 60 5.67 0.12 -0.59
CA ARG A 60 7.09 -0.13 -0.33
C ARG A 60 7.47 -1.60 -0.50
N ALA A 61 6.60 -2.51 -0.08
CA ALA A 61 6.79 -3.96 -0.17
C ALA A 61 6.46 -4.55 -1.56
N PHE A 62 6.19 -3.69 -2.55
CA PHE A 62 5.94 -4.13 -3.92
C PHE A 62 7.24 -4.61 -4.59
N PRO A 63 7.21 -5.63 -5.48
CA PRO A 63 8.38 -6.04 -6.25
C PRO A 63 8.99 -4.88 -7.04
N GLY A 64 10.27 -4.57 -6.81
CA GLY A 64 10.92 -3.37 -7.37
C GLY A 64 10.64 -2.07 -6.59
N GLY A 65 10.02 -2.17 -5.42
CA GLY A 65 9.77 -1.10 -4.46
C GLY A 65 8.67 -0.11 -4.88
N GLN A 66 8.55 0.95 -4.07
CA GLN A 66 7.55 2.00 -4.25
C GLN A 66 7.57 2.64 -5.64
N ARG A 67 8.76 2.80 -6.26
CA ARG A 67 8.85 3.33 -7.63
C ARG A 67 8.17 2.42 -8.65
N ALA A 68 8.36 1.11 -8.55
CA ALA A 68 7.71 0.15 -9.43
C ALA A 68 6.19 0.14 -9.23
N PHE A 69 5.75 0.22 -7.96
CA PHE A 69 4.34 0.36 -7.61
C PHE A 69 3.69 1.58 -8.28
N LEU A 70 4.32 2.75 -8.16
CA LEU A 70 3.80 4.01 -8.75
C LEU A 70 3.74 3.94 -10.27
N ARG A 71 4.74 3.34 -10.93
CA ARG A 71 4.71 3.15 -12.40
C ARG A 71 3.50 2.31 -12.82
N LYS A 72 3.30 1.17 -12.18
CA LYS A 72 2.16 0.28 -12.46
C LYS A 72 0.81 0.94 -12.17
N MET A 73 0.73 1.77 -11.13
CA MET A 73 -0.49 2.55 -10.83
C MET A 73 -0.80 3.54 -11.95
N ASN A 74 0.21 4.27 -12.42
CA ASN A 74 0.05 5.21 -13.52
C ASN A 74 -0.29 4.51 -14.85
N GLU A 75 0.26 3.32 -15.10
CA GLU A 75 -0.14 2.47 -16.24
C GLU A 75 -1.61 2.08 -16.16
N SER A 76 -2.09 1.63 -14.99
CA SER A 76 -3.49 1.27 -14.79
C SER A 76 -4.45 2.45 -14.99
N ILE A 77 -4.06 3.66 -14.57
CA ILE A 77 -4.84 4.89 -14.79
C ILE A 77 -4.94 5.20 -16.29
N ARG A 78 -3.81 5.14 -17.02
CA ARG A 78 -3.80 5.39 -18.48
C ARG A 78 -4.65 4.39 -19.26
N GLN A 79 -4.74 3.14 -18.82
CA GLN A 79 -5.60 2.14 -19.46
C GLN A 79 -7.10 2.37 -19.22
N ARG A 80 -7.46 3.12 -18.17
CA ARG A 80 -8.86 3.37 -17.78
C ARG A 80 -9.45 4.67 -18.32
N ILE A 81 -8.61 5.57 -18.80
CA ILE A 81 -9.04 6.80 -19.47
C ILE A 81 -8.85 6.58 -20.98
N PRO A 82 -9.91 6.25 -21.74
CA PRO A 82 -9.80 6.21 -23.18
C PRO A 82 -9.51 7.63 -23.68
N SER A 83 -8.52 7.73 -24.58
CA SER A 83 -8.18 8.95 -25.33
C SER A 83 -9.32 9.40 -26.22
#